data_AF-A0A7Y3LMA9-F1
#
_entry.id   AF-A0A7Y3LMA9-F1
#
_cell.length_a   1.000
_cell.length_b   1.000
_cell.length_c   1.000
_cell.angle_alpha   90.00
_cell.angle_beta   90.00
_cell.angle_gamma   90.00
#
_symmetry.space_group_name_H-M   'P 1'
#
loop_
_entity.id
_entity.type
_entity.pdbx_description
1 polymer ?
#
loop_
_entity_poly.entity_id
_entity_poly.type
_entity_poly.pdbx_seq_one_letter_code
_entity_poly.pdbx_strand_id
1 'polypeptide(L)'
;LPCGVYDPAQARIEAESVKGCMEKFNASDDEVFKGRAVSIKEERSELVKHHLWVLWTDYFKPEHTEKFPELHGLFWKATKTAGEAKKTNEVSVATRLLDEIAEIDRIFWETKKS
;
A
#
# COMPACT_ATOMS: atom_id res chain seq x y z
N LEU A 1 18.91 6.92 12.90
CA LEU A 1 18.04 7.60 13.88
C LEU A 1 16.60 7.28 13.48
N PRO A 2 15.76 6.62 14.29
CA PRO A 2 14.33 6.67 14.03
C PRO A 2 13.91 8.14 14.20
N CYS A 3 13.56 8.81 13.11
CA CYS A 3 13.24 10.24 13.13
C CYS A 3 11.93 10.55 13.89
N GLY A 4 11.18 9.52 14.30
CA GLY A 4 9.91 9.63 15.03
C GLY A 4 8.71 10.02 14.16
N VAL A 5 8.94 10.31 12.88
CA VAL A 5 7.92 10.74 11.92
C VAL A 5 7.58 9.57 11.01
N TYR A 6 6.33 9.13 11.09
CA TYR A 6 5.76 8.04 10.30
C TYR A 6 4.35 8.45 9.92
N ASP A 7 3.91 8.07 8.72
CA ASP A 7 2.54 8.31 8.25
C ASP A 7 2.16 7.26 7.18
N PRO A 8 1.08 6.48 7.39
CA PRO A 8 0.52 5.58 6.38
C PRO A 8 0.16 6.26 5.05
N ALA A 9 0.01 7.59 5.03
CA ALA A 9 -0.17 8.37 3.82
C ALA A 9 0.89 8.10 2.74
N GLN A 10 2.14 7.78 3.11
CA GLN A 10 3.16 7.43 2.13
C GLN A 10 2.78 6.17 1.34
N ALA A 11 2.31 5.12 2.02
CA ALA A 11 1.83 3.91 1.35
C ALA A 11 0.53 4.18 0.57
N ARG A 12 -0.39 4.97 1.14
CA ARG A 12 -1.68 5.29 0.52
C ARG A 12 -1.51 6.03 -0.80
N ILE A 13 -0.70 7.09 -0.85
CA ILE A 13 -0.50 7.92 -2.05
C ILE A 13 0.13 7.09 -3.19
N GLU A 14 1.05 6.18 -2.86
CA GLU A 14 1.61 5.27 -3.86
C GLU A 14 0.56 4.25 -4.35
N ALA A 15 -0.31 3.74 -3.48
CA ALA A 15 -1.42 2.87 -3.88
C ALA A 15 -2.51 3.60 -4.70
N GLU A 16 -2.78 4.87 -4.41
CA GLU A 16 -3.63 5.75 -5.23
C GLU A 16 -3.02 5.90 -6.63
N SER A 17 -1.69 6.04 -6.73
CA SER A 17 -0.98 6.09 -8.00
C SER A 17 -1.05 4.77 -8.77
N VAL A 18 -0.97 3.62 -8.08
CA VAL A 18 -1.21 2.29 -8.67
C VAL A 18 -2.61 2.22 -9.28
N LYS A 19 -3.64 2.62 -8.54
CA LYS A 19 -5.03 2.64 -9.01
C LYS A 19 -5.18 3.55 -10.23
N GLY A 20 -4.65 4.77 -10.16
CA GLY A 20 -4.69 5.72 -11.27
C GLY A 20 -3.98 5.21 -12.54
N CYS A 21 -2.88 4.46 -12.40
CA CYS A 21 -2.21 3.82 -13.53
C CYS A 21 -3.10 2.75 -14.17
N MET A 22 -3.80 1.92 -13.38
CA MET A 22 -4.74 0.92 -13.90
C MET A 22 -5.93 1.56 -14.62
N GLU A 23 -6.52 2.60 -14.04
CA GLU A 23 -7.64 3.34 -14.66
C GLU A 23 -7.21 3.96 -15.99
N LYS A 24 -6.04 4.60 -16.03
CA LYS A 24 -5.49 5.17 -17.27
C LYS A 24 -5.14 4.10 -18.30
N PHE A 25 -4.60 2.96 -17.88
CA PHE A 25 -4.33 1.83 -18.75
C PHE A 25 -5.62 1.35 -19.44
N ASN A 26 -6.71 1.19 -18.68
CA ASN A 26 -7.98 0.69 -19.17
C ASN A 26 -8.75 1.72 -20.02
N ALA A 27 -8.45 3.01 -19.89
CA ALA A 27 -9.08 4.08 -20.65
C ALA A 27 -8.33 4.47 -21.94
N SER A 28 -7.21 3.80 -22.26
CA SER A 28 -6.37 4.10 -23.41
C SER A 28 -6.35 2.94 -24.40
N ASP A 29 -6.27 3.24 -25.69
CA ASP A 29 -5.98 2.25 -26.76
C ASP A 29 -4.54 2.36 -27.29
N ASP A 30 -3.75 3.34 -26.81
CA ASP A 30 -2.33 3.48 -27.14
C ASP A 30 -1.48 2.45 -26.35
N GLU A 31 -0.91 1.49 -27.07
CA GLU A 31 -0.08 0.41 -26.51
C GLU A 31 1.25 0.91 -25.91
N VAL A 32 1.84 1.99 -26.44
CA VAL A 32 3.05 2.60 -25.86
C VAL A 32 2.70 3.25 -24.53
N PHE A 33 1.57 3.95 -24.46
CA PHE A 33 1.07 4.50 -23.21
C PHE A 33 0.76 3.41 -22.18
N LYS A 34 0.07 2.34 -22.58
CA LYS A 34 -0.21 1.18 -21.71
C LYS A 34 1.07 0.56 -21.15
N GLY A 35 2.09 0.35 -21.98
CA GLY A 35 3.38 -0.16 -21.54
C GLY A 35 4.01 0.71 -20.45
N ARG A 36 3.99 2.04 -20.63
CA ARG A 36 4.48 3.00 -19.63
C ARG A 36 3.66 2.99 -18.34
N ALA A 37 2.35 2.89 -18.43
CA ALA A 37 1.47 2.79 -17.26
C ALA A 37 1.78 1.54 -16.43
N VAL A 38 2.06 0.40 -17.08
CA VAL A 38 2.51 -0.83 -16.40
C VAL A 38 3.86 -0.63 -15.72
N SER A 39 4.85 -0.04 -16.40
CA SER A 39 6.17 0.21 -15.80
C SER A 39 6.09 1.12 -14.57
N ILE A 40 5.33 2.22 -14.64
CA ILE A 40 5.16 3.13 -13.50
C ILE A 40 4.44 2.43 -12.35
N LYS A 41 3.35 1.71 -12.64
CA LYS A 41 2.59 0.93 -11.65
C LYS A 41 3.48 -0.09 -10.91
N GLU A 42 4.43 -0.71 -11.60
CA GLU A 42 5.38 -1.66 -11.03
C GLU A 42 6.27 -1.00 -9.96
N GLU A 43 6.79 0.19 -10.26
CA GLU A 43 7.60 0.99 -9.32
C GLU A 43 6.77 1.47 -8.13
N ARG A 44 5.58 2.02 -8.39
CA ARG A 44 4.70 2.54 -7.32
C ARG A 44 4.26 1.43 -6.36
N SER A 45 3.93 0.26 -6.90
CA SER A 45 3.58 -0.91 -6.09
C SER A 45 4.76 -1.39 -5.23
N GLU A 46 6.01 -1.20 -5.67
CA GLU A 46 7.18 -1.50 -4.83
C GLU A 46 7.33 -0.49 -3.69
N LEU A 47 7.08 0.79 -3.95
CA LEU A 47 7.10 1.82 -2.90
C LEU A 47 5.98 1.62 -1.87
N VAL A 48 4.79 1.18 -2.27
CA VAL A 48 3.75 0.75 -1.33
C VAL A 48 4.30 -0.29 -0.36
N LYS A 49 4.92 -1.36 -0.89
CA LYS A 49 5.50 -2.42 -0.05
C LYS A 49 6.58 -1.89 0.87
N HIS A 50 7.47 -1.05 0.36
CA HIS A 50 8.53 -0.45 1.16
C HIS A 50 7.96 0.35 2.34
N HIS A 51 7.00 1.25 2.10
CA HIS A 51 6.39 2.06 3.15
C HIS A 51 5.61 1.21 4.16
N LEU A 52 4.91 0.18 3.71
CA LEU A 52 4.26 -0.79 4.60
C LEU A 52 5.27 -1.53 5.48
N TRP A 53 6.40 -1.98 4.92
CA TRP A 53 7.43 -2.65 5.70
C TRP A 53 8.08 -1.74 6.73
N VAL A 54 8.38 -0.47 6.37
CA VAL A 54 8.89 0.51 7.32
C VAL A 54 7.93 0.70 8.50
N LEU A 55 6.63 0.82 8.24
CA LEU A 55 5.65 0.90 9.34
C LEU A 55 5.66 -0.38 10.19
N TRP A 56 5.67 -1.54 9.53
CA TRP A 56 5.59 -2.83 10.20
C TRP A 56 6.80 -3.11 11.10
N THR A 57 8.01 -2.82 10.62
CA THR A 57 9.25 -3.17 11.32
C THR A 57 9.78 -2.05 12.21
N ASP A 58 9.55 -0.78 11.83
CA ASP A 58 10.21 0.36 12.49
C ASP A 58 9.24 1.14 13.37
N TYR A 59 7.96 1.29 12.98
CA TYR A 59 6.95 2.01 13.78
C TYR A 59 6.27 1.10 14.81
N PHE A 60 5.64 0.01 14.36
CA PHE A 60 4.90 -0.88 15.26
C PHE A 60 5.84 -1.61 16.24
N LYS A 61 5.30 -1.93 17.42
CA LYS A 61 6.03 -2.43 18.60
C LYS A 61 5.23 -3.58 19.23
N PRO A 62 5.84 -4.43 20.09
CA PRO A 62 5.15 -5.57 20.70
C PRO A 62 3.79 -5.23 21.31
N GLU A 63 3.69 -4.12 22.05
CA GLU A 63 2.46 -3.64 22.67
C GLU A 63 1.35 -3.34 21.66
N HIS A 64 1.70 -2.89 20.44
CA HIS A 64 0.74 -2.67 19.37
C HIS A 64 0.26 -4.00 18.78
N THR A 65 1.16 -4.96 18.58
CA THR A 65 0.81 -6.29 18.04
C THR A 65 0.04 -7.15 19.04
N GLU A 66 0.21 -6.92 20.34
CA GLU A 66 -0.61 -7.54 21.39
C GLU A 66 -2.02 -6.95 21.43
N LYS A 67 -2.14 -5.62 21.27
CA LYS A 67 -3.44 -4.93 21.22
C LYS A 67 -4.21 -5.24 19.93
N PHE A 68 -3.52 -5.40 18.81
CA PHE A 68 -4.08 -5.68 17.48
C PHE A 68 -3.49 -7.00 16.93
N PRO A 69 -3.98 -8.16 17.38
CA PRO A 69 -3.43 -9.48 16.99
C PRO A 69 -3.52 -9.76 15.48
N GLU A 70 -4.40 -9.06 14.77
CA GLU A 70 -4.57 -9.13 13.31
C GLU A 70 -3.48 -8.39 12.53
N LEU A 71 -2.67 -7.54 13.17
CA LEU A 71 -1.79 -6.59 12.50
C LEU A 71 -0.76 -7.25 11.57
N HIS A 72 -0.14 -8.35 12.01
CA HIS A 72 0.78 -9.11 11.17
C HIS A 72 0.10 -9.68 9.92
N GLY A 73 -1.10 -10.23 10.08
CA GLY A 73 -1.89 -10.77 8.98
C GLY A 73 -2.29 -9.67 7.99
N LEU A 74 -2.64 -8.49 8.49
CA LEU A 74 -3.01 -7.34 7.68
C LEU A 74 -1.83 -6.83 6.84
N PHE A 75 -0.64 -6.66 7.43
CA PHE A 75 0.55 -6.26 6.68
C PHE A 75 0.96 -7.28 5.62
N TRP A 76 0.90 -8.57 5.96
CA TRP A 76 1.17 -9.65 5.00
C TRP A 76 0.19 -9.58 3.82
N LYS A 77 -1.11 -9.41 4.11
CA LYS A 77 -2.17 -9.32 3.10
C LYS A 77 -1.98 -8.10 2.20
N ALA A 78 -1.81 -6.90 2.77
CA ALA A 78 -1.57 -5.67 2.03
C ALA A 78 -0.32 -5.77 1.13
N THR A 79 0.78 -6.32 1.65
CA THR A 79 2.00 -6.55 0.87
C THR A 79 1.78 -7.52 -0.29
N LYS A 80 0.98 -8.58 -0.09
CA LYS A 80 0.60 -9.53 -1.14
C LYS A 80 -0.28 -8.86 -2.20
N THR A 81 -1.28 -8.08 -1.79
CA THR A 81 -2.15 -7.34 -2.72
C THR A 81 -1.34 -6.32 -3.53
N ALA A 82 -0.35 -5.65 -2.94
CA ALA A 82 0.58 -4.79 -3.70
C ALA A 82 1.41 -5.60 -4.72
N GLY A 83 1.85 -6.81 -4.37
CA GLY A 83 2.51 -7.73 -5.31
C GLY A 83 1.60 -8.30 -6.40
N GLU A 84 0.30 -8.40 -6.15
CA GLU A 84 -0.73 -8.78 -7.13
C GLU A 84 -1.02 -7.62 -8.07
N ALA A 85 -1.13 -6.39 -7.54
CA ALA A 85 -1.36 -5.17 -8.31
C ALA A 85 -0.30 -4.93 -9.40
N LYS A 86 0.93 -5.41 -9.20
CA LYS A 86 2.00 -5.46 -10.22
C LYS A 86 1.62 -6.27 -11.46
N LYS A 87 0.91 -7.37 -11.28
CA LYS A 87 0.66 -8.41 -12.29
C LYS A 87 -0.66 -8.26 -13.04
N THR A 88 -1.49 -7.29 -12.65
CA THR A 88 -2.84 -7.10 -13.20
C THR A 88 -3.12 -5.63 -13.49
N ASN A 89 -4.18 -5.35 -14.27
CA ASN A 89 -4.75 -4.02 -14.47
C ASN A 89 -6.21 -3.95 -13.99
N GLU A 90 -6.63 -4.91 -13.17
CA GLU A 90 -7.95 -4.93 -12.52
C GLU A 90 -8.01 -3.88 -11.39
N VAL A 91 -8.76 -2.80 -11.61
CA VAL A 91 -8.90 -1.66 -10.67
C VAL A 91 -9.43 -2.10 -9.29
N SER A 92 -10.17 -3.20 -9.23
CA SER A 92 -10.67 -3.81 -7.99
C SER A 92 -9.54 -4.27 -7.06
N VAL A 93 -8.40 -4.74 -7.61
CA VAL A 93 -7.23 -5.15 -6.82
C VAL A 93 -6.58 -3.94 -6.14
N ALA A 94 -6.44 -2.82 -6.85
CA ALA A 94 -5.93 -1.58 -6.26
C ALA A 94 -6.91 -0.97 -5.23
N THR A 95 -8.22 -1.14 -5.43
CA THR A 95 -9.22 -0.73 -4.44
C THR A 95 -9.09 -1.56 -3.16
N ARG A 96 -8.97 -2.89 -3.26
CA ARG A 96 -8.72 -3.76 -2.12
C ARG A 96 -7.41 -3.40 -1.38
N LEU A 97 -6.37 -3.05 -2.12
CA LEU A 97 -5.10 -2.59 -1.54
C LEU A 97 -5.30 -1.31 -0.71
N LEU A 98 -6.05 -0.34 -1.23
CA LEU A 98 -6.37 0.90 -0.52
C LEU A 98 -7.20 0.63 0.74
N ASP A 99 -8.16 -0.29 0.70
CA ASP A 99 -8.96 -0.68 1.86
C ASP A 99 -8.09 -1.32 2.95
N GLU A 100 -7.13 -2.18 2.55
CA GLU A 100 -6.17 -2.78 3.48
C GLU A 100 -5.24 -1.74 4.10
N ILE A 101 -4.77 -0.76 3.32
CA ILE A 101 -3.97 0.36 3.82
C ILE A 101 -4.80 1.25 4.74
N ALA A 102 -6.09 1.46 4.46
CA ALA A 102 -6.98 2.25 5.31
C ALA A 102 -7.18 1.61 6.68
N GLU A 103 -7.24 0.28 6.76
CA GLU A 103 -7.30 -0.41 8.06
C GLU A 103 -5.97 -0.29 8.83
N ILE A 104 -4.83 -0.35 8.13
CA ILE A 104 -3.51 -0.07 8.74
C ILE A 104 -3.45 1.37 9.26
N ASP A 105 -3.97 2.33 8.49
CA ASP A 105 -4.05 3.74 8.88
C ASP A 105 -4.92 3.96 10.11
N ARG A 106 -6.10 3.32 10.16
CA ARG A 106 -6.98 3.35 11.33
C ARG A 106 -6.25 2.89 12.59
N ILE A 107 -5.57 1.74 12.52
CA ILE A 107 -4.80 1.17 13.64
C ILE A 107 -3.65 2.10 14.02
N PHE A 108 -2.89 2.61 13.05
CA PHE A 108 -1.78 3.56 13.27
C PHE A 108 -2.23 4.80 14.05
N TRP A 109 -3.36 5.40 13.68
CA TRP A 109 -3.87 6.57 14.40
C TRP A 109 -4.47 6.22 15.75
N GLU A 110 -4.94 4.98 15.94
CA GLU A 110 -5.35 4.50 17.26
C GLU A 110 -4.16 4.37 18.22
N THR A 111 -2.99 3.92 17.75
CA THR A 111 -1.76 3.85 18.56
C THR A 111 -1.14 5.22 18.87
N LYS A 112 -1.60 6.30 18.21
CA LYS A 112 -1.19 7.69 18.51
C LYS A 112 -2.06 8.39 19.55
N LYS A 113 -3.23 7.83 19.88
CA LYS A 113 -4.17 8.39 20.89
C LYS A 113 -3.86 7.94 22.32
N SER A 114 -3.07 6.87 22.45
CA SER A 114 -2.59 6.31 23.72
C SER A 114 -1.25 6.90 24.13
#